data_AF-A0A1J0WGM5-F1
#
_entry.id   AF-A0A1J0WGM5-F1
#
_cell.length_a   1.000
_cell.length_b   1.000
_cell.length_c   1.000
_cell.angle_alpha   90.00
_cell.angle_beta   90.00
_cell.angle_gamma   90.00
#
_symmetry.space_group_name_H-M   'P 1'
#
loop_
_entity.id
_entity.type
_entity.pdbx_description
1 polymer ?
#
loop_
_entity_poly.entity_id
_entity_poly.type
_entity_poly.pdbx_seq_one_letter_code
_entity_poly.pdbx_strand_id
1 'polypeptide(L)'
;MPAALRHSLFTLTTAFALMVAALAPPAQAADEAKLREYLEVTGFDVALESIRLSADNAPAMLGIEADAFGSEWSRLVNEVFATDIMHEMALTILGETLTDDLLDHAADFYATDLGQRLVAVENDSHMEEEDGLKTESGEAIMQGLQRIDSPRIDLLERLTTATDADGASLKAIQEVQVRFLMAAAAAGVIELQMEEADLREAMRAQEDEMRSAIAASALTNAAYTYQAFSDEEVEAYAEALEHPKMQKVYALMNAVQYEIMANRFEAVAARLSDMQPSTDL
;
A
#
# COMPACT_ATOMS: atom_id res chain seq x y z
N MET A 1 -17.64 17.52 60.07
CA MET A 1 -18.17 16.40 59.27
C MET A 1 -18.19 16.81 57.80
N PRO A 2 -17.68 15.96 56.89
CA PRO A 2 -16.23 15.89 56.72
C PRO A 2 -15.77 16.07 55.26
N ALA A 3 -14.49 16.41 55.10
CA ALA A 3 -13.70 16.34 53.88
C ALA A 3 -13.66 14.94 53.21
N ALA A 4 -14.32 13.95 53.81
CA ALA A 4 -14.48 12.58 53.32
C ALA A 4 -15.31 12.49 52.03
N LEU A 5 -16.31 13.38 51.82
CA LEU A 5 -17.16 13.29 50.62
C LEU A 5 -16.44 13.74 49.32
N ARG A 6 -15.44 14.62 49.41
CA ARG A 6 -14.69 15.10 48.22
C ARG A 6 -13.70 14.07 47.70
N HIS A 7 -13.17 13.21 48.58
CA HIS A 7 -12.29 12.12 48.16
C HIS A 7 -13.10 10.98 47.52
N SER A 8 -14.32 10.72 48.01
CA SER A 8 -15.22 9.69 47.47
C SER A 8 -15.66 9.93 46.03
N LEU A 9 -15.89 11.19 45.61
CA LEU A 9 -16.24 11.50 44.22
C LEU A 9 -15.06 11.34 43.25
N PHE A 10 -13.84 11.68 43.67
CA PHE A 10 -12.63 11.51 42.84
C PHE A 10 -12.26 10.03 42.71
N THR A 11 -12.35 9.23 43.79
CA THR A 11 -12.09 7.78 43.69
C THR A 11 -13.15 7.03 42.88
N LEU A 12 -14.41 7.50 42.86
CA LEU A 12 -15.46 6.89 42.03
C LEU A 12 -15.26 7.17 40.53
N THR A 13 -14.74 8.34 40.16
CA THR A 13 -14.50 8.71 38.75
C THR A 13 -13.25 8.04 38.17
N THR A 14 -12.19 7.85 38.96
CA THR A 14 -11.00 7.10 38.50
C THR A 14 -11.27 5.60 38.37
N ALA A 15 -12.13 5.02 39.23
CA ALA A 15 -12.53 3.62 39.13
C ALA A 15 -13.44 3.34 37.92
N PHE A 16 -14.26 4.31 37.50
CA PHE A 16 -15.09 4.18 36.30
C PHE A 16 -14.26 4.31 35.01
N ALA A 17 -13.24 5.18 34.98
CA ALA A 17 -12.33 5.30 33.84
C ALA A 17 -11.45 4.05 33.62
N LEU A 18 -11.03 3.38 34.70
CA LEU A 18 -10.29 2.11 34.64
C LEU A 18 -11.18 0.92 34.23
N MET A 19 -12.50 0.99 34.47
CA MET A 19 -13.44 -0.07 34.11
C MET A 19 -13.90 0.04 32.65
N VAL A 20 -13.85 1.24 32.04
CA VAL A 20 -14.16 1.43 30.61
C VAL A 20 -12.98 1.02 29.71
N ALA A 21 -11.73 1.17 30.17
CA ALA A 21 -10.55 0.70 29.42
C ALA A 21 -10.42 -0.84 29.39
N ALA A 22 -11.13 -1.57 30.25
CA ALA A 22 -11.14 -3.03 30.30
C ALA A 22 -12.28 -3.69 29.50
N LEU A 23 -13.03 -2.91 28.71
CA LEU A 23 -14.17 -3.40 27.92
C LEU A 23 -13.83 -3.81 26.50
N ALA A 24 -12.57 -3.70 26.06
CA ALA A 24 -12.15 -4.39 24.84
C ALA A 24 -12.19 -5.90 25.12
N PRO A 25 -13.03 -6.68 24.41
CA PRO A 25 -13.08 -8.12 24.62
C PRO A 25 -11.69 -8.71 24.36
N PRO A 26 -11.20 -9.62 25.23
CA PRO A 26 -9.83 -10.14 25.15
C PRO A 26 -9.51 -10.86 23.83
N ALA A 27 -10.54 -11.30 23.09
CA ALA A 27 -10.41 -11.82 21.74
C ALA A 27 -9.96 -10.72 20.75
N GLN A 28 -10.65 -9.57 20.74
CA GLN A 28 -10.36 -8.47 19.81
C GLN A 28 -8.94 -7.91 19.98
N ALA A 29 -8.42 -7.84 21.21
CA ALA A 29 -7.05 -7.41 21.46
C ALA A 29 -6.00 -8.43 20.99
N ALA A 30 -6.32 -9.73 21.01
CA ALA A 30 -5.45 -10.78 20.49
C ALA A 30 -5.45 -10.81 18.96
N ASP A 31 -6.62 -10.62 18.34
CA ASP A 31 -6.79 -10.58 16.89
C ASP A 31 -6.03 -9.39 16.29
N GLU A 32 -6.11 -8.22 16.92
CA GLU A 32 -5.34 -7.03 16.53
C GLU A 32 -3.83 -7.21 16.69
N ALA A 33 -3.38 -7.86 17.76
CA ALA A 33 -1.96 -8.14 17.98
C ALA A 33 -1.40 -9.08 16.91
N LYS A 34 -2.16 -10.12 16.55
CA LYS A 34 -1.81 -11.08 15.51
C LYS A 34 -1.78 -10.43 14.12
N LEU A 35 -2.76 -9.59 13.80
CA LEU A 35 -2.76 -8.82 12.56
C LEU A 35 -1.54 -7.90 12.48
N ARG A 36 -1.22 -7.19 13.57
CA ARG A 36 -0.04 -6.32 13.62
C ARG A 36 1.26 -7.09 13.37
N GLU A 37 1.44 -8.23 14.03
CA GLU A 37 2.60 -9.10 13.82
C GLU A 37 2.69 -9.57 12.35
N TYR A 38 1.55 -9.94 11.76
CA TYR A 38 1.52 -10.33 10.35
C TYR A 38 1.95 -9.19 9.43
N LEU A 39 1.42 -7.97 9.61
CA LEU A 39 1.77 -6.81 8.79
C LEU A 39 3.25 -6.43 8.88
N GLU A 40 3.82 -6.51 10.09
CA GLU A 40 5.26 -6.29 10.31
C GLU A 40 6.09 -7.36 9.59
N VAL A 41 5.72 -8.63 9.74
CA VAL A 41 6.43 -9.75 9.10
C VAL A 41 6.33 -9.67 7.59
N THR A 42 5.17 -9.40 7.01
CA THR A 42 4.98 -9.36 5.55
C THR A 42 5.47 -8.07 4.90
N GLY A 43 6.14 -7.18 5.64
CA GLY A 43 6.69 -5.96 5.07
C GLY A 43 5.66 -4.91 4.68
N PHE A 44 4.46 -4.96 5.25
CA PHE A 44 3.42 -4.00 4.91
C PHE A 44 3.83 -2.56 5.26
N ASP A 45 4.63 -2.37 6.32
CA ASP A 45 5.22 -1.07 6.66
C ASP A 45 6.10 -0.51 5.53
N VAL A 46 6.86 -1.37 4.84
CA VAL A 46 7.67 -0.99 3.68
C VAL A 46 6.78 -0.57 2.51
N ALA A 47 5.66 -1.29 2.29
CA ALA A 47 4.67 -0.93 1.28
C ALA A 47 3.93 0.38 1.60
N LEU A 48 3.78 0.75 2.88
CA LEU A 48 3.24 2.07 3.27
C LEU A 48 4.26 3.18 3.04
N GLU A 49 5.55 2.91 3.27
CA GLU A 49 6.62 3.87 3.01
C GLU A 49 6.76 4.17 1.50
N SER A 50 6.58 3.16 0.64
CA SER A 50 6.56 3.38 -0.82
C SER A 50 5.38 4.27 -1.26
N ILE A 51 4.22 4.20 -0.58
CA ILE A 51 3.12 5.13 -0.81
C ILE A 51 3.55 6.57 -0.49
N ARG A 52 4.26 6.79 0.62
CA ARG A 52 4.79 8.13 0.96
C ARG A 52 5.73 8.64 -0.12
N LEU A 53 6.66 7.81 -0.59
CA LEU A 53 7.58 8.15 -1.69
C LEU A 53 6.84 8.46 -2.99
N SER A 54 5.76 7.73 -3.28
CA SER A 54 4.94 7.97 -4.48
C SER A 54 4.30 9.37 -4.50
N ALA A 55 4.09 9.98 -3.32
CA ALA A 55 3.52 11.30 -3.19
C ALA A 55 4.43 12.41 -3.74
N ASP A 56 5.73 12.18 -3.90
CA ASP A 56 6.61 13.15 -4.57
C ASP A 56 6.19 13.40 -6.03
N ASN A 57 5.47 12.46 -6.65
CA ASN A 57 4.91 12.59 -7.99
C ASN A 57 3.54 13.28 -8.04
N ALA A 58 2.91 13.58 -6.88
CA ALA A 58 1.56 14.18 -6.86
C ALA A 58 1.45 15.52 -7.61
N PRO A 59 2.42 16.46 -7.52
CA PRO A 59 2.32 17.72 -8.24
C PRO A 59 2.24 17.49 -9.75
N ALA A 60 2.99 16.53 -10.28
CA ALA A 60 2.95 16.16 -11.69
C ALA A 60 1.57 15.64 -12.12
N MET A 61 0.86 14.91 -11.25
CA MET A 61 -0.52 14.48 -11.50
C MET A 61 -1.49 15.67 -11.61
N LEU A 62 -1.19 16.79 -10.95
CA LEU A 62 -1.96 18.04 -11.03
C LEU A 62 -1.49 18.95 -12.18
N GLY A 63 -0.44 18.57 -12.92
CA GLY A 63 0.19 19.43 -13.92
C GLY A 63 0.97 20.60 -13.30
N ILE A 64 1.41 20.48 -12.05
CA ILE A 64 2.20 21.46 -11.32
C ILE A 64 3.63 20.96 -11.21
N GLU A 65 4.60 21.83 -11.46
CA GLU A 65 6.02 21.50 -11.24
C GLU A 65 6.29 21.27 -9.75
N ALA A 66 6.97 20.17 -9.41
CA ALA A 66 7.19 19.79 -8.01
C ALA A 66 8.01 20.83 -7.22
N ASP A 67 8.86 21.60 -7.91
CA ASP A 67 9.66 22.68 -7.32
C ASP A 67 8.84 23.93 -6.97
N ALA A 68 7.61 24.07 -7.49
CA ALA A 68 6.75 25.24 -7.27
C ALA A 68 6.37 25.46 -5.79
N PHE A 69 6.40 24.39 -4.99
CA PHE A 69 6.08 24.41 -3.56
C PHE A 69 7.33 24.25 -2.68
N GLY A 70 8.49 23.96 -3.27
CA GLY A 70 9.77 23.81 -2.57
C GLY A 70 9.70 22.89 -1.34
N SER A 71 10.36 23.29 -0.27
CA SER A 71 10.41 22.52 0.99
C SER A 71 9.06 22.38 1.71
N GLU A 72 8.09 23.25 1.42
CA GLU A 72 6.76 23.16 2.04
C GLU A 72 5.98 21.94 1.51
N TRP A 73 6.27 21.49 0.29
CA TRP A 73 5.73 20.25 -0.26
C TRP A 73 6.19 19.03 0.53
N SER A 74 7.50 18.87 0.69
CA SER A 74 8.06 17.73 1.44
C SER A 74 7.56 17.71 2.88
N ARG A 75 7.40 18.89 3.52
CA ARG A 75 6.81 18.98 4.86
C ARG A 75 5.35 18.51 4.87
N LEU A 76 4.54 18.95 3.91
CA LEU A 76 3.14 18.53 3.78
C LEU A 76 3.04 17.01 3.57
N VAL A 77 3.78 16.45 2.63
CA VAL A 77 3.77 15.01 2.33
C VAL A 77 4.15 14.21 3.57
N ASN A 78 5.23 14.58 4.25
CA ASN A 78 5.66 13.89 5.47
C ASN A 78 4.62 13.93 6.59
N GLU A 79 3.85 15.02 6.72
CA GLU A 79 2.77 15.12 7.71
C GLU A 79 1.54 14.30 7.32
N VAL A 80 1.14 14.32 6.04
CA VAL A 80 -0.10 13.67 5.58
C VAL A 80 0.07 12.15 5.48
N PHE A 81 1.22 11.72 4.97
CA PHE A 81 1.62 10.32 4.79
C PHE A 81 2.48 9.82 5.96
N ALA A 82 2.23 10.31 7.17
CA ALA A 82 2.90 9.78 8.34
C ALA A 82 2.57 8.29 8.50
N THR A 83 3.60 7.44 8.58
CA THR A 83 3.48 5.97 8.55
C THR A 83 2.61 5.43 9.69
N ASP A 84 2.66 6.05 10.87
CA ASP A 84 1.83 5.71 12.02
C ASP A 84 0.32 5.87 11.72
N ILE A 85 -0.05 6.95 11.04
CA ILE A 85 -1.44 7.18 10.61
C ILE A 85 -1.87 6.12 9.60
N MET A 86 -1.05 5.85 8.58
CA MET A 86 -1.36 4.85 7.55
C MET A 86 -1.46 3.44 8.15
N HIS A 87 -0.61 3.11 9.10
CA HIS A 87 -0.63 1.83 9.79
C HIS A 87 -1.90 1.67 10.67
N GLU A 88 -2.31 2.71 11.40
CA GLU A 88 -3.58 2.68 12.16
C GLU A 88 -4.80 2.51 11.24
N MET A 89 -4.80 3.17 10.08
CA MET A 89 -5.84 2.99 9.07
C MET A 89 -5.88 1.54 8.56
N ALA A 90 -4.71 0.96 8.25
CA ALA A 90 -4.61 -0.41 7.77
C ALA A 90 -5.14 -1.41 8.81
N LEU A 91 -4.72 -1.28 10.07
CA LEU A 91 -5.22 -2.13 11.16
C LEU A 91 -6.74 -2.01 11.32
N THR A 92 -7.28 -0.80 11.21
CA THR A 92 -8.73 -0.57 11.30
C THR A 92 -9.48 -1.28 10.17
N ILE A 93 -9.05 -1.11 8.93
CA ILE A 93 -9.76 -1.67 7.75
C ILE A 93 -9.57 -3.19 7.66
N LEU A 94 -8.34 -3.68 7.87
CA LEU A 94 -8.03 -5.11 7.81
C LEU A 94 -8.64 -5.86 9.00
N GLY A 95 -8.70 -5.26 10.19
CA GLY A 95 -9.35 -5.87 11.36
C GLY A 95 -10.85 -6.16 11.15
N GLU A 96 -11.51 -5.47 10.22
CA GLU A 96 -12.91 -5.71 9.86
C GLU A 96 -13.08 -6.71 8.71
N THR A 97 -12.03 -6.97 7.92
CA THR A 97 -12.15 -7.66 6.62
C THR A 97 -11.30 -8.92 6.50
N LEU A 98 -10.13 -8.97 7.14
CA LEU A 98 -9.22 -10.10 7.15
C LEU A 98 -9.58 -11.04 8.30
N THR A 99 -10.23 -12.15 7.98
CA THR A 99 -10.64 -13.14 8.99
C THR A 99 -9.45 -13.94 9.51
N ASP A 100 -9.58 -14.50 10.72
CA ASP A 100 -8.56 -15.37 11.31
C ASP A 100 -8.16 -16.53 10.39
N ASP A 101 -9.12 -17.15 9.70
CA ASP A 101 -8.85 -18.27 8.79
C ASP A 101 -7.99 -17.86 7.57
N LEU A 102 -8.14 -16.63 7.08
CA LEU A 102 -7.32 -16.07 6.01
C LEU A 102 -5.94 -15.70 6.53
N LEU A 103 -5.91 -15.05 7.70
CA LEU A 103 -4.69 -14.62 8.36
C LEU A 103 -3.80 -15.81 8.75
N ASP A 104 -4.37 -16.84 9.37
CA ASP A 104 -3.67 -18.09 9.73
C ASP A 104 -3.11 -18.77 8.49
N HIS A 105 -3.89 -18.86 7.42
CA HIS A 105 -3.45 -19.49 6.19
C HIS A 105 -2.22 -18.79 5.58
N ALA A 106 -2.21 -17.46 5.57
CA ALA A 106 -1.07 -16.70 5.07
C ALA A 106 0.13 -16.77 6.01
N ALA A 107 -0.10 -16.58 7.31
CA ALA A 107 0.94 -16.66 8.33
C ALA A 107 1.65 -18.03 8.34
N ASP A 108 0.91 -19.12 8.17
CA ASP A 108 1.47 -20.48 8.08
C ASP A 108 2.47 -20.62 6.91
N PHE A 109 2.20 -20.00 5.77
CA PHE A 109 3.13 -20.00 4.63
C PHE A 109 4.37 -19.15 4.92
N TYR A 110 4.19 -17.91 5.39
CA TYR A 110 5.30 -17.01 5.67
C TYR A 110 6.15 -17.43 6.87
N ALA A 111 5.65 -18.31 7.73
CA ALA A 111 6.42 -18.95 8.80
C ALA A 111 7.39 -20.04 8.30
N THR A 112 7.28 -20.49 7.05
CA THR A 112 8.21 -21.46 6.46
C THR A 112 9.57 -20.83 6.13
N ASP A 113 10.62 -21.65 5.97
CA ASP A 113 11.95 -21.17 5.55
C ASP A 113 11.90 -20.42 4.20
N LEU A 114 11.14 -20.94 3.25
CA LEU A 114 10.93 -20.29 1.96
C LEU A 114 10.20 -18.95 2.12
N GLY A 115 9.10 -18.93 2.88
CA GLY A 115 8.32 -17.72 3.14
C GLY A 115 9.15 -16.61 3.78
N GLN A 116 9.96 -16.92 4.79
CA GLN A 116 10.84 -15.95 5.45
C GLN A 116 11.91 -15.39 4.50
N ARG A 117 12.48 -16.23 3.63
CA ARG A 117 13.44 -15.79 2.61
C ARG A 117 12.81 -14.91 1.55
N LEU A 118 11.58 -15.22 1.12
CA LEU A 118 10.83 -14.41 0.15
C LEU A 118 10.55 -13.02 0.71
N VAL A 119 10.00 -12.95 1.91
CA VAL A 119 9.75 -11.68 2.62
C VAL A 119 11.00 -10.82 2.70
N ALA A 120 12.16 -11.41 3.01
CA ALA A 120 13.41 -10.67 3.11
C ALA A 120 13.79 -10.00 1.78
N VAL A 121 13.72 -10.74 0.66
CA VAL A 121 14.06 -10.16 -0.65
C VAL A 121 12.99 -9.21 -1.18
N GLU A 122 11.72 -9.43 -0.85
CA GLU A 122 10.63 -8.54 -1.23
C GLU A 122 10.82 -7.18 -0.56
N ASN A 123 11.08 -7.17 0.76
CA ASN A 123 11.36 -5.98 1.53
C ASN A 123 12.61 -5.24 1.03
N ASP A 124 13.70 -5.96 0.81
CA ASP A 124 14.94 -5.36 0.26
C ASP A 124 14.66 -4.75 -1.13
N SER A 125 13.93 -5.45 -1.99
CA SER A 125 13.64 -4.98 -3.35
C SER A 125 12.73 -3.75 -3.41
N HIS A 126 11.90 -3.52 -2.39
CA HIS A 126 11.05 -2.33 -2.29
C HIS A 126 11.84 -1.09 -1.85
N MET A 127 12.96 -1.24 -1.13
CA MET A 127 13.78 -0.13 -0.66
C MET A 127 14.77 0.40 -1.72
N GLU A 128 15.04 -0.36 -2.78
CA GLU A 128 16.06 -0.07 -3.81
C GLU A 128 15.54 0.73 -5.04
N GLU A 129 14.31 1.26 -5.02
CA GLU A 129 13.70 1.90 -6.20
C GLU A 129 14.37 3.22 -6.64
N GLU A 130 15.18 3.86 -5.79
CA GLU A 130 15.68 5.23 -6.02
C GLU A 130 16.70 5.38 -7.17
N ASP A 131 17.42 4.33 -7.57
CA ASP A 131 18.56 4.48 -8.50
C ASP A 131 18.33 3.91 -9.93
N GLY A 132 17.14 3.37 -10.24
CA GLY A 132 16.82 2.77 -11.55
C GLY A 132 17.57 1.48 -11.90
N LEU A 133 18.59 1.12 -11.11
CA LEU A 133 19.41 -0.08 -11.24
C LEU A 133 18.58 -1.37 -11.18
N LYS A 134 17.53 -1.40 -10.36
CA LYS A 134 16.57 -2.51 -10.24
C LYS A 134 15.90 -2.79 -11.59
N THR A 135 15.35 -1.75 -12.22
CA THR A 135 14.67 -1.86 -13.52
C THR A 135 15.63 -2.33 -14.60
N GLU A 136 16.81 -1.70 -14.72
CA GLU A 136 17.81 -2.09 -15.73
C GLU A 136 18.27 -3.55 -15.54
N SER A 137 18.50 -3.96 -14.29
CA SER A 137 18.90 -5.33 -13.95
C SER A 137 17.80 -6.34 -14.25
N GLY A 138 16.56 -6.04 -13.85
CA GLY A 138 15.39 -6.87 -14.15
C GLY A 138 15.18 -7.05 -15.65
N GLU A 139 15.33 -6.00 -16.44
CA GLU A 139 15.21 -6.05 -17.91
C GLU A 139 16.29 -6.94 -18.51
N ALA A 140 17.54 -6.81 -18.04
CA ALA A 140 18.65 -7.65 -18.48
C ALA A 140 18.42 -9.14 -18.14
N ILE A 141 17.86 -9.44 -16.95
CA ILE A 141 17.48 -10.79 -16.55
C ILE A 141 16.40 -11.33 -17.50
N MET A 142 15.32 -10.59 -17.72
CA MET A 142 14.23 -10.99 -18.61
C MET A 142 14.69 -11.25 -20.05
N GLN A 143 15.54 -10.38 -20.60
CA GLN A 143 16.15 -10.60 -21.91
C GLN A 143 17.04 -11.86 -21.93
N GLY A 144 17.74 -12.14 -20.82
CA GLY A 144 18.48 -13.39 -20.63
C GLY A 144 17.58 -14.61 -20.71
N LEU A 145 16.50 -14.62 -19.93
CA LEU A 145 15.51 -15.70 -19.86
C LEU A 145 14.83 -15.94 -21.22
N GLN A 146 14.46 -14.88 -21.93
CA GLN A 146 13.83 -14.97 -23.26
C GLN A 146 14.77 -15.58 -24.31
N ARG A 147 16.05 -15.21 -24.30
CA ARG A 147 17.04 -15.74 -25.26
C ARG A 147 17.26 -17.25 -25.14
N ILE A 148 17.05 -17.81 -23.95
CA ILE A 148 17.23 -19.24 -23.68
C ILE A 148 15.91 -20.01 -23.61
N ASP A 149 14.78 -19.35 -23.91
CA ASP A 149 13.43 -19.93 -23.82
C ASP A 149 13.18 -20.57 -22.44
N SER A 150 13.52 -19.83 -21.38
CA SER A 150 13.49 -20.35 -20.01
C SER A 150 12.05 -20.55 -19.52
N PRO A 151 11.72 -21.71 -18.93
CA PRO A 151 10.41 -21.92 -18.29
C PRO A 151 10.19 -21.03 -17.06
N ARG A 152 11.23 -20.36 -16.56
CA ARG A 152 11.11 -19.39 -15.47
C ARG A 152 10.18 -18.23 -15.83
N ILE A 153 10.05 -17.86 -17.10
CA ILE A 153 9.13 -16.80 -17.53
C ILE A 153 7.70 -17.13 -17.14
N ASP A 154 7.25 -18.36 -17.42
CA ASP A 154 5.90 -18.83 -17.06
C ASP A 154 5.68 -18.80 -15.54
N LEU A 155 6.71 -19.12 -14.75
CA LEU A 155 6.63 -19.06 -13.28
C LEU A 155 6.49 -17.62 -12.78
N LEU A 156 7.22 -16.66 -13.35
CA LEU A 156 7.11 -15.25 -12.99
C LEU A 156 5.77 -14.65 -13.43
N GLU A 157 5.25 -15.08 -14.58
CA GLU A 157 3.89 -14.73 -15.04
C GLU A 157 2.82 -15.24 -14.07
N ARG A 158 2.95 -16.49 -13.58
CA ARG A 158 2.07 -17.04 -12.55
C ARG A 158 2.11 -16.22 -11.25
N LEU A 159 3.30 -15.89 -10.75
CA LEU A 159 3.45 -15.07 -9.54
C LEU A 159 2.72 -13.73 -9.68
N THR A 160 3.06 -12.97 -10.72
CA THR A 160 2.50 -11.62 -10.94
C THR A 160 1.00 -11.63 -11.19
N THR A 161 0.48 -12.67 -11.86
CA THR A 161 -0.97 -12.85 -12.05
C THR A 161 -1.67 -13.22 -10.75
N ALA A 162 -1.07 -14.06 -9.90
CA ALA A 162 -1.69 -14.54 -8.68
C ALA A 162 -1.84 -13.43 -7.61
N THR A 163 -0.93 -12.45 -7.58
CA THR A 163 -0.99 -11.31 -6.66
C THR A 163 -2.07 -10.26 -7.01
N ASP A 164 -2.57 -10.25 -8.25
CA ASP A 164 -3.67 -9.38 -8.73
C ASP A 164 -4.75 -10.21 -9.44
N ALA A 165 -5.12 -11.34 -8.84
CA ALA A 165 -5.98 -12.35 -9.49
C ALA A 165 -7.38 -11.83 -9.89
N ASP A 166 -7.88 -10.78 -9.24
CA ASP A 166 -9.15 -10.13 -9.57
C ASP A 166 -9.00 -8.98 -10.59
N GLY A 167 -7.76 -8.63 -10.98
CA GLY A 167 -7.45 -7.54 -11.88
C GLY A 167 -7.89 -6.17 -11.35
N ALA A 168 -8.03 -6.02 -10.03
CA ALA A 168 -8.57 -4.82 -9.42
C ALA A 168 -7.53 -3.70 -9.32
N SER A 169 -6.23 -4.01 -9.33
CA SER A 169 -5.16 -3.03 -9.12
C SER A 169 -5.22 -1.85 -10.10
N LEU A 170 -5.41 -2.13 -11.40
CA LEU A 170 -5.51 -1.07 -12.41
C LEU A 170 -6.68 -0.12 -12.16
N LYS A 171 -7.84 -0.67 -11.80
CA LYS A 171 -9.03 0.14 -11.48
C LYS A 171 -8.82 0.95 -10.22
N ALA A 172 -8.13 0.38 -9.22
CA ALA A 172 -7.81 1.08 -7.98
C ALA A 172 -6.84 2.24 -8.21
N ILE A 173 -5.80 2.06 -9.04
CA ILE A 173 -4.90 3.15 -9.47
C ILE A 173 -5.68 4.29 -10.13
N GLN A 174 -6.59 3.95 -11.06
CA GLN A 174 -7.45 4.95 -11.70
C GLN A 174 -8.35 5.65 -10.67
N GLU A 175 -8.90 4.92 -9.70
CA GLU A 175 -9.75 5.49 -8.65
C GLU A 175 -8.98 6.46 -7.75
N VAL A 176 -7.75 6.11 -7.34
CA VAL A 176 -6.85 7.01 -6.60
C VAL A 176 -6.65 8.32 -7.38
N GLN A 177 -6.33 8.21 -8.68
CA GLN A 177 -6.10 9.37 -9.53
C GLN A 177 -7.34 10.25 -9.70
N VAL A 178 -8.52 9.64 -9.94
CA VAL A 178 -9.77 10.40 -10.04
C VAL A 178 -10.10 11.09 -8.73
N ARG A 179 -10.06 10.37 -7.60
CA ARG A 179 -10.32 10.94 -6.28
C ARG A 179 -9.41 12.12 -5.97
N PHE A 180 -8.12 12.00 -6.28
CA PHE A 180 -7.16 13.07 -6.08
C PHE A 180 -7.47 14.31 -6.93
N LEU A 181 -7.72 14.13 -8.23
CA LEU A 181 -8.05 15.23 -9.15
C LEU A 181 -9.35 15.93 -8.74
N MET A 182 -10.37 15.17 -8.37
CA MET A 182 -11.66 15.72 -7.91
C MET A 182 -11.50 16.49 -6.59
N ALA A 183 -10.72 15.96 -5.64
CA ALA A 183 -10.44 16.64 -4.39
C ALA A 183 -9.65 17.94 -4.61
N ALA A 184 -8.64 17.93 -5.48
CA ALA A 184 -7.84 19.10 -5.79
C ALA A 184 -8.68 20.20 -6.47
N ALA A 185 -9.58 19.80 -7.37
CA ALA A 185 -10.52 20.71 -8.00
C ALA A 185 -11.53 21.32 -7.01
N ALA A 186 -12.09 20.49 -6.13
CA ALA A 186 -13.01 20.94 -5.07
C ALA A 186 -12.34 21.90 -4.08
N ALA A 187 -11.04 21.71 -3.84
CA ALA A 187 -10.20 22.60 -3.03
C ALA A 187 -9.76 23.88 -3.80
N GLY A 188 -10.06 24.00 -5.09
CA GLY A 188 -9.69 25.14 -5.92
C GLY A 188 -8.21 25.18 -6.32
N VAL A 189 -7.48 24.07 -6.17
CA VAL A 189 -6.06 23.95 -6.51
C VAL A 189 -5.86 23.90 -8.02
N ILE A 190 -6.78 23.22 -8.72
CA ILE A 190 -6.78 23.09 -10.18
C ILE A 190 -8.16 23.41 -10.77
N GLU A 191 -8.19 23.74 -12.05
CA GLU A 191 -9.42 23.78 -12.85
C GLU A 191 -9.50 22.52 -13.73
N LEU A 192 -10.50 21.67 -13.48
CA LEU A 192 -10.71 20.47 -14.28
C LEU A 192 -11.08 20.85 -15.72
N GLN A 193 -10.37 20.25 -16.67
CA GLN A 193 -10.63 20.44 -18.10
C GLN A 193 -11.79 19.57 -18.62
N MET A 194 -12.22 18.60 -17.81
CA MET A 194 -13.26 17.63 -18.14
C MET A 194 -14.04 17.24 -16.88
N GLU A 195 -15.31 16.93 -17.05
CA GLU A 195 -16.15 16.39 -15.98
C GLU A 195 -15.70 14.98 -15.59
N GLU A 196 -16.02 14.53 -14.38
CA GLU A 196 -15.59 13.23 -13.86
C GLU A 196 -15.93 12.06 -14.80
N ALA A 197 -17.12 12.08 -15.39
CA ALA A 197 -17.57 11.02 -16.30
C ALA A 197 -16.69 10.94 -17.57
N ASP A 198 -16.29 12.09 -18.11
CA ASP A 198 -15.44 12.19 -19.30
C ASP A 198 -14.00 11.79 -18.95
N LEU A 199 -13.50 12.16 -17.76
CA LEU A 199 -12.21 11.71 -17.24
C LEU A 199 -12.14 10.18 -17.14
N ARG A 200 -13.17 9.57 -16.54
CA ARG A 200 -13.25 8.11 -16.42
C ARG A 200 -13.35 7.41 -17.78
N GLU A 201 -13.99 8.02 -18.77
CA GLU A 201 -14.01 7.49 -20.14
C GLU A 201 -12.63 7.57 -20.80
N ALA A 202 -11.93 8.71 -20.66
CA ALA A 202 -10.59 8.90 -21.20
C ALA A 202 -9.56 7.92 -20.59
N MET A 203 -9.69 7.60 -19.29
CA MET A 203 -8.87 6.59 -18.63
C MET A 203 -9.17 5.18 -19.12
N ARG A 204 -10.46 4.84 -19.32
CA ARG A 204 -10.88 3.54 -19.88
C ARG A 204 -10.34 3.33 -21.29
N ALA A 205 -10.25 4.38 -22.10
CA ALA A 205 -9.68 4.29 -23.45
C ALA A 205 -8.19 3.90 -23.47
N GLN A 206 -7.46 4.09 -22.37
CA GLN A 206 -6.03 3.79 -22.22
C GLN A 206 -5.77 2.53 -21.37
N GLU A 207 -6.83 1.82 -20.94
CA GLU A 207 -6.73 0.74 -19.96
C GLU A 207 -5.86 -0.43 -20.47
N ASP A 208 -5.99 -0.82 -21.74
CA ASP A 208 -5.24 -1.94 -22.31
C ASP A 208 -3.74 -1.67 -22.41
N GLU A 209 -3.36 -0.45 -22.80
CA GLU A 209 -1.96 -0.01 -22.86
C GLU A 209 -1.35 0.01 -21.46
N MET A 210 -2.06 0.62 -20.50
CA MET A 210 -1.61 0.71 -19.11
C MET A 210 -1.51 -0.67 -18.46
N ARG A 211 -2.46 -1.58 -18.72
CA ARG A 211 -2.41 -2.97 -18.25
C ARG A 211 -1.17 -3.69 -18.75
N SER A 212 -0.85 -3.52 -20.04
CA SER A 212 0.33 -4.14 -20.65
C SER A 212 1.63 -3.60 -20.05
N ALA A 213 1.69 -2.28 -19.82
CA ALA A 213 2.84 -1.64 -19.17
C ALA A 213 3.03 -2.13 -17.72
N ILE A 214 1.94 -2.21 -16.94
CA ILE A 214 1.98 -2.73 -15.56
C ILE A 214 2.45 -4.19 -15.53
N ALA A 215 1.90 -5.04 -16.41
CA ALA A 215 2.30 -6.45 -16.47
C ALA A 215 3.79 -6.61 -16.82
N ALA A 216 4.29 -5.83 -17.79
CA ALA A 216 5.71 -5.84 -18.15
C ALA A 216 6.62 -5.36 -17.01
N SER A 217 6.21 -4.30 -16.29
CA SER A 217 6.92 -3.81 -15.12
C SER A 217 6.92 -4.82 -13.97
N ALA A 218 5.78 -5.44 -13.69
CA ALA A 218 5.65 -6.47 -12.66
C ALA A 218 6.55 -7.68 -12.94
N LEU A 219 6.62 -8.15 -14.19
CA LEU A 219 7.51 -9.23 -14.59
C LEU A 219 8.99 -8.86 -14.43
N THR A 220 9.36 -7.65 -14.83
CA THR A 220 10.73 -7.13 -14.70
C THR A 220 11.15 -7.05 -13.23
N ASN A 221 10.25 -6.54 -12.37
CA ASN A 221 10.46 -6.47 -10.93
C ASN A 221 10.59 -7.87 -10.31
N ALA A 222 9.67 -8.79 -10.65
CA ALA A 222 9.71 -10.17 -10.17
C ALA A 222 11.01 -10.89 -10.59
N ALA A 223 11.47 -10.68 -11.82
CA ALA A 223 12.72 -11.25 -12.31
C ALA A 223 13.93 -10.81 -11.48
N TYR A 224 13.97 -9.54 -11.07
CA TYR A 224 15.01 -9.03 -10.17
C TYR A 224 14.86 -9.55 -8.75
N THR A 225 13.68 -9.42 -8.15
CA THR A 225 13.42 -9.79 -6.75
C THR A 225 13.68 -11.27 -6.50
N TYR A 226 13.27 -12.15 -7.40
CA TYR A 226 13.41 -13.62 -7.24
C TYR A 226 14.63 -14.21 -7.95
N GLN A 227 15.58 -13.38 -8.40
CA GLN A 227 16.74 -13.85 -9.20
C GLN A 227 17.59 -14.91 -8.48
N ALA A 228 17.64 -14.87 -7.14
CA ALA A 228 18.43 -15.77 -6.32
C ALA A 228 17.72 -17.09 -5.95
N PHE A 229 16.43 -17.23 -6.27
CA PHE A 229 15.62 -18.42 -5.96
C PHE A 229 15.70 -19.45 -7.08
N SER A 230 15.58 -20.73 -6.74
CA SER A 230 15.50 -21.80 -7.73
C SER A 230 14.14 -21.81 -8.44
N ASP A 231 14.04 -22.50 -9.60
CA ASP A 231 12.76 -22.61 -10.30
C ASP A 231 11.72 -23.34 -9.43
N GLU A 232 12.14 -24.35 -8.67
CA GLU A 232 11.27 -25.08 -7.74
C GLU A 232 10.77 -24.21 -6.58
N GLU A 233 11.60 -23.28 -6.08
CA GLU A 233 11.21 -22.34 -5.03
C GLU A 233 10.21 -21.30 -5.56
N VAL A 234 10.44 -20.77 -6.77
CA VAL A 234 9.52 -19.84 -7.44
C VAL A 234 8.20 -20.53 -7.77
N GLU A 235 8.23 -21.80 -8.20
CA GLU A 235 7.03 -22.61 -8.44
C GLU A 235 6.24 -22.84 -7.15
N ALA A 236 6.90 -23.25 -6.06
CA ALA A 236 6.24 -23.44 -4.77
C ALA A 236 5.59 -22.14 -4.26
N TYR A 237 6.21 -20.99 -4.53
CA TYR A 237 5.61 -19.70 -4.20
C TYR A 237 4.39 -19.39 -5.08
N ALA A 238 4.48 -19.63 -6.38
CA ALA A 238 3.34 -19.45 -7.29
C ALA A 238 2.14 -20.31 -6.89
N GLU A 239 2.36 -21.57 -6.52
CA GLU A 239 1.31 -22.45 -6.02
C GLU A 239 0.67 -21.93 -4.71
N ALA A 240 1.48 -21.36 -3.81
CA ALA A 240 0.96 -20.75 -2.59
C ALA A 240 0.10 -19.52 -2.88
N LEU A 241 0.55 -18.64 -3.80
CA LEU A 241 -0.21 -17.45 -4.21
C LEU A 241 -1.49 -17.78 -4.97
N GLU A 242 -1.50 -18.85 -5.77
CA GLU A 242 -2.66 -19.31 -6.52
C GLU A 242 -3.75 -19.92 -5.61
N HIS A 243 -3.43 -20.23 -4.35
CA HIS A 243 -4.41 -20.75 -3.42
C HIS A 243 -5.52 -19.72 -3.15
N PRO A 244 -6.82 -20.07 -3.23
CA PRO A 244 -7.92 -19.09 -3.15
C PRO A 244 -7.94 -18.24 -1.88
N LYS A 245 -7.48 -18.79 -0.74
CA LYS A 245 -7.35 -18.02 0.49
C LYS A 245 -6.23 -16.98 0.39
N MET A 246 -5.09 -17.35 -0.18
CA MET A 246 -3.97 -16.42 -0.38
C MET A 246 -4.33 -15.31 -1.36
N GLN A 247 -4.98 -15.64 -2.49
CA GLN A 247 -5.52 -14.62 -3.41
C GLN A 247 -6.47 -13.65 -2.71
N LYS A 248 -7.31 -14.16 -1.80
CA LYS A 248 -8.22 -13.30 -1.03
C LYS A 248 -7.47 -12.38 -0.06
N VAL A 249 -6.41 -12.88 0.58
CA VAL A 249 -5.52 -12.07 1.42
C VAL A 249 -4.90 -10.94 0.59
N TYR A 250 -4.27 -11.26 -0.54
CA TYR A 250 -3.68 -10.25 -1.44
C TYR A 250 -4.70 -9.23 -1.94
N ALA A 251 -5.89 -9.66 -2.34
CA ALA A 251 -6.95 -8.74 -2.77
C ALA A 251 -7.36 -7.76 -1.65
N LEU A 252 -7.43 -8.23 -0.38
CA LEU A 252 -7.72 -7.36 0.76
C LEU A 252 -6.55 -6.41 1.07
N MET A 253 -5.32 -6.93 1.07
CA MET A 253 -4.11 -6.13 1.30
C MET A 253 -3.96 -5.02 0.26
N ASN A 254 -4.10 -5.34 -1.03
CA ASN A 254 -4.06 -4.38 -2.13
C ASN A 254 -5.18 -3.34 -1.99
N ALA A 255 -6.42 -3.78 -1.71
CA ALA A 255 -7.55 -2.86 -1.55
C ALA A 255 -7.31 -1.84 -0.40
N VAL A 256 -6.78 -2.30 0.73
CA VAL A 256 -6.43 -1.41 1.85
C VAL A 256 -5.31 -0.46 1.48
N GLN A 257 -4.27 -0.93 0.78
CA GLN A 257 -3.18 -0.08 0.31
C GLN A 257 -3.70 1.06 -0.59
N TYR A 258 -4.54 0.74 -1.58
CA TYR A 258 -5.11 1.75 -2.48
C TYR A 258 -6.10 2.68 -1.79
N GLU A 259 -6.89 2.20 -0.82
CA GLU A 259 -7.78 3.07 -0.04
C GLU A 259 -7.00 4.06 0.81
N ILE A 260 -5.94 3.61 1.50
CA ILE A 260 -5.04 4.49 2.25
C ILE A 260 -4.45 5.52 1.30
N MET A 261 -3.87 5.07 0.18
CA MET A 261 -3.27 5.94 -0.84
C MET A 261 -4.26 7.03 -1.29
N ALA A 262 -5.46 6.65 -1.74
CA ALA A 262 -6.49 7.60 -2.17
C ALA A 262 -6.84 8.60 -1.07
N ASN A 263 -7.07 8.11 0.14
CA ASN A 263 -7.41 8.96 1.29
C ASN A 263 -6.29 9.95 1.64
N ARG A 264 -5.03 9.53 1.55
CA ARG A 264 -3.87 10.40 1.78
C ARG A 264 -3.73 11.47 0.68
N PHE A 265 -3.93 11.12 -0.58
CA PHE A 265 -3.94 12.08 -1.67
C PHE A 265 -5.09 13.11 -1.53
N GLU A 266 -6.28 12.68 -1.13
CA GLU A 266 -7.39 13.60 -0.81
C GLU A 266 -7.02 14.58 0.32
N ALA A 267 -6.32 14.11 1.35
CA ALA A 267 -5.84 14.95 2.44
C ALA A 267 -4.75 15.95 1.99
N VAL A 268 -3.89 15.57 1.05
CA VAL A 268 -2.95 16.50 0.39
C VAL A 268 -3.70 17.56 -0.39
N ALA A 269 -4.65 17.17 -1.24
CA ALA A 269 -5.46 18.09 -2.02
C ALA A 269 -6.19 19.13 -1.15
N ALA A 270 -6.76 18.70 -0.02
CA ALA A 270 -7.44 19.58 0.92
C ALA A 270 -6.49 20.60 1.59
N ARG A 271 -5.21 20.28 1.75
CA ARG A 271 -4.21 21.17 2.35
C ARG A 271 -3.52 22.06 1.33
N LEU A 272 -3.48 21.67 0.07
CA LEU A 272 -2.88 22.45 -1.01
C LEU A 272 -3.56 23.80 -1.21
N SER A 273 -4.87 23.93 -0.94
CA SER A 273 -5.58 25.21 -1.02
C SER A 273 -5.02 26.28 -0.08
N ASP A 274 -4.40 25.85 1.03
CA ASP A 274 -3.84 26.74 2.05
C ASP A 274 -2.36 27.08 1.79
N MET A 275 -1.72 26.42 0.82
CA MET A 275 -0.33 26.68 0.46
C MET A 275 -0.23 27.87 -0.48
N GLN A 276 0.56 28.87 -0.10
CA GLN A 276 1.00 29.90 -1.05
C GLN A 276 2.16 29.36 -1.89
N PRO A 277 2.21 29.63 -3.21
CA PRO A 277 3.36 29.29 -4.04
C PRO A 277 4.64 29.88 -3.43
N SER A 278 5.73 29.11 -3.35
CA SER A 278 6.96 29.61 -2.74
C SER A 278 7.45 30.82 -3.55
N THR A 279 7.72 31.93 -2.85
CA THR A 279 8.53 33.02 -3.39
C THR A 279 9.93 32.84 -2.84
N ASP A 280 10.69 31.93 -3.44
CA ASP A 280 12.10 31.78 -3.07
C ASP A 280 12.84 33.12 -3.31
N LEU A 281 13.53 33.58 -2.26
CA LEU A 281 14.39 34.77 -2.22
C LEU A 281 15.84 34.41 -2.56
#